data_AF-A0A349MWQ9-F1
#
_entry.id   AF-A0A349MWQ9-F1
#
_cell.length_a   1.000
_cell.length_b   1.000
_cell.length_c   1.000
_cell.angle_alpha   90.00
_cell.angle_beta   90.00
_cell.angle_gamma   90.00
#
_symmetry.space_group_name_H-M   'P 1'
#
loop_
_entity.id
_entity.type
_entity.pdbx_description
1 polymer ?
#
loop_
_entity_poly.entity_id
_entity_poly.type
_entity_poly.pdbx_seq_one_letter_code
_entity_poly.pdbx_strand_id
1 'polypeptide(L)'
;MANILFVNADEQRTQALIVAMATARPTDHFRLTTMHPHDIDAALRRRFEVLVGSASDGLFMAEALDGIEAVYMSGDVAAVRNLHGMTWALNNFERPAQRVVLTNTAITDTTVTPLKMDRMAVLAALQASRLAFVFVQQIPARLEKRLF
;
A
#
# COMPACT_ATOMS: atom_id res chain seq x y z
N MET A 1 16.34 -9.92 -3.85
CA MET A 1 16.26 -8.47 -4.01
C MET A 1 14.90 -8.22 -4.62
N ALA A 2 14.01 -7.56 -3.90
CA ALA A 2 12.66 -7.29 -4.35
C ALA A 2 12.47 -5.81 -4.71
N ASN A 3 11.66 -5.54 -5.73
CA ASN A 3 11.22 -4.19 -6.08
C ASN A 3 9.85 -3.93 -5.42
N ILE A 4 9.83 -3.00 -4.47
CA ILE A 4 8.68 -2.78 -3.59
C ILE A 4 8.14 -1.36 -3.78
N LEU A 5 6.83 -1.26 -4.00
CA LEU A 5 6.10 0.00 -4.05
C LEU A 5 5.40 0.27 -2.72
N PHE A 6 5.62 1.45 -2.15
CA PHE A 6 4.83 1.98 -1.04
C PHE A 6 3.87 3.04 -1.52
N VAL A 7 2.58 2.84 -1.26
CA VAL A 7 1.52 3.78 -1.64
C VAL A 7 1.25 4.75 -0.49
N ASN A 8 1.05 6.04 -0.83
CA ASN A 8 0.83 7.14 0.12
C ASN A 8 1.99 7.25 1.13
N ALA A 9 3.21 7.40 0.63
CA ALA A 9 4.42 7.47 1.44
C ALA A 9 4.54 8.73 2.30
N ASP A 10 3.69 9.73 2.10
CA ASP A 10 3.53 10.88 3.01
C ASP A 10 2.86 10.48 4.34
N GLU A 11 2.08 9.40 4.37
CA GLU A 11 1.44 8.96 5.61
C GLU A 11 2.47 8.48 6.65
N GLN A 12 2.37 9.00 7.88
CA GLN A 12 3.28 8.67 8.98
C GLN A 12 3.44 7.16 9.20
N ARG A 13 2.35 6.39 9.06
CA ARG A 13 2.36 4.93 9.21
C ARG A 13 3.16 4.24 8.11
N THR A 14 3.00 4.70 6.88
CA THR A 14 3.73 4.20 5.71
C THR A 14 5.22 4.52 5.85
N GLN A 15 5.58 5.74 6.29
CA GLN A 15 6.98 6.12 6.55
C GLN A 15 7.63 5.24 7.62
N ALA A 16 6.94 4.96 8.73
CA ALA A 16 7.44 4.05 9.77
C ALA A 16 7.71 2.64 9.22
N LEU A 17 6.82 2.13 8.37
CA LEU A 17 7.01 0.84 7.71
C LEU A 17 8.17 0.85 6.71
N ILE A 18 8.30 1.90 5.90
CA ILE A 18 9.42 2.08 4.97
C ILE A 18 10.74 2.02 5.73
N VAL A 19 10.87 2.76 6.83
CA VAL A 19 12.08 2.76 7.67
C VAL A 19 12.37 1.36 8.22
N ALA A 20 11.37 0.70 8.82
CA ALA A 20 11.54 -0.64 9.38
C ALA A 20 11.97 -1.66 8.31
N MET A 21 11.35 -1.62 7.12
CA MET A 21 11.71 -2.50 6.01
C MET A 21 13.09 -2.17 5.44
N ALA A 22 13.44 -0.90 5.31
CA ALA A 22 14.73 -0.45 4.79
C ALA A 22 15.90 -0.87 5.69
N THR A 23 15.65 -1.02 6.99
CA THR A 23 16.62 -1.53 7.97
C THR A 23 16.69 -3.05 7.92
N ALA A 24 15.56 -3.75 7.84
CA ALA A 24 15.52 -5.21 7.83
C ALA A 24 16.01 -5.83 6.50
N ARG A 25 15.80 -5.12 5.38
CA ARG A 25 16.11 -5.57 4.02
C ARG A 25 16.81 -4.44 3.24
N PRO A 26 18.09 -4.17 3.54
CA PRO A 26 18.79 -3.02 2.95
C PRO A 26 19.07 -3.17 1.44
N THR A 27 18.99 -4.39 0.91
CA THR A 27 19.21 -4.68 -0.51
C THR A 27 17.96 -4.56 -1.37
N ASP A 28 16.76 -4.41 -0.79
CA ASP A 28 15.54 -4.26 -1.56
C ASP A 28 15.40 -2.83 -2.10
N HIS A 29 14.77 -2.70 -3.27
CA HIS A 29 14.59 -1.42 -3.95
C HIS A 29 13.20 -0.89 -3.69
N PHE A 30 13.11 0.33 -3.16
CA PHE A 30 11.83 0.94 -2.80
C PHE A 30 11.49 2.10 -3.72
N ARG A 31 10.25 2.10 -4.17
CA ARG A 31 9.60 3.20 -4.85
C ARG A 31 8.45 3.70 -3.98
N LEU A 32 8.30 5.01 -3.89
CA LEU A 32 7.37 5.68 -2.98
C LEU A 32 6.39 6.52 -3.82
N THR A 33 5.08 6.35 -3.67
CA THR A 33 4.11 7.27 -4.29
C THR A 33 3.52 8.22 -3.28
N THR A 34 3.27 9.47 -3.68
CA THR A 34 2.67 10.50 -2.83
C THR A 34 2.06 11.62 -3.65
N MET A 35 1.10 12.35 -3.10
CA MET A 35 0.70 13.67 -3.62
C MET A 35 1.42 14.83 -2.92
N HIS A 36 2.07 14.57 -1.80
CA HIS A 36 2.66 15.56 -0.91
C HIS A 36 4.15 15.25 -0.66
N PRO A 37 5.04 15.41 -1.66
CA PRO A 37 6.45 15.03 -1.53
C PRO A 37 7.16 15.76 -0.38
N HIS A 38 6.70 16.93 0.02
CA HIS A 38 7.30 17.68 1.13
C HIS A 38 7.05 17.03 2.50
N ASP A 39 6.03 16.19 2.63
CA ASP A 39 5.64 15.51 3.87
C ASP A 39 6.42 14.20 4.09
N ILE A 40 7.16 13.74 3.07
CA ILE A 40 8.08 12.61 3.19
C ILE A 40 9.39 13.08 3.86
N ASP A 41 9.86 12.31 4.84
CA ASP A 41 11.16 12.51 5.48
C ASP A 41 12.28 12.72 4.44
N ALA A 42 13.12 13.74 4.67
CA ALA A 42 14.18 14.12 3.75
C ALA A 42 15.20 12.99 3.50
N ALA A 43 15.45 12.13 4.49
CA ALA A 43 16.34 10.98 4.35
C ALA A 43 15.72 9.92 3.41
N LEU A 44 14.41 9.69 3.50
CA LEU A 44 13.70 8.77 2.59
C LEU A 44 13.69 9.30 1.16
N ARG A 45 13.40 10.60 0.98
CA ARG A 45 13.41 11.25 -0.34
C ARG A 45 14.75 11.20 -1.05
N ARG A 46 15.85 11.28 -0.31
CA ARG A 46 17.21 11.20 -0.88
C ARG A 46 17.63 9.76 -1.19
N ARG A 47 17.03 8.78 -0.53
CA ARG A 47 17.42 7.37 -0.61
C ARG A 47 16.62 6.59 -1.65
N PHE A 48 15.36 6.95 -1.85
CA PHE A 48 14.41 6.16 -2.64
C PHE A 48 13.77 6.98 -3.76
N GLU A 49 13.29 6.29 -4.79
CA GLU A 49 12.55 6.91 -5.89
C GLU A 49 11.19 7.38 -5.38
N VAL A 50 10.86 8.66 -5.60
CA VAL A 50 9.57 9.25 -5.23
C VAL A 50 8.81 9.65 -6.48
N LEU A 51 7.66 9.02 -6.69
CA LEU A 51 6.71 9.34 -7.73
C LEU A 51 5.61 10.24 -7.18
N VAL A 52 5.43 11.40 -7.80
CA VAL A 52 4.43 12.38 -7.38
C VAL A 52 3.18 12.23 -8.24
N GLY A 53 2.07 11.83 -7.62
CA GLY A 53 0.80 11.65 -8.31
C GLY A 53 -0.23 10.90 -7.46
N SER A 54 -1.44 10.81 -8.01
CA SER A 54 -2.57 10.19 -7.33
C SER A 54 -2.58 8.68 -7.58
N ALA A 55 -2.50 7.89 -6.52
CA ALA A 55 -2.62 6.43 -6.61
C ALA A 55 -4.01 5.94 -7.09
N SER A 56 -5.00 6.83 -7.14
CA SER A 56 -6.31 6.53 -7.74
C SER A 56 -6.36 6.76 -9.26
N ASP A 57 -5.35 7.38 -9.85
CA ASP A 57 -5.17 7.48 -11.30
C ASP A 57 -4.50 6.19 -11.82
N GLY A 58 -5.21 5.51 -12.72
CA GLY A 58 -4.76 4.24 -13.30
C GLY A 58 -3.50 4.35 -14.16
N LEU A 59 -3.30 5.46 -14.89
CA LEU A 59 -2.09 5.65 -15.71
C LEU A 59 -0.88 5.91 -14.83
N PHE A 60 -1.04 6.77 -13.82
CA PHE A 60 0.00 6.99 -12.81
C PHE A 60 0.35 5.69 -12.08
N MET A 61 -0.66 4.91 -11.68
CA MET A 61 -0.44 3.64 -11.01
C MET A 61 0.22 2.61 -11.95
N ALA A 62 -0.09 2.62 -13.24
CA ALA A 62 0.59 1.78 -14.22
C ALA A 62 2.08 2.09 -14.30
N GLU A 63 2.47 3.36 -14.28
CA GLU A 63 3.89 3.77 -14.20
C GLU A 63 4.52 3.34 -12.88
N ALA A 64 3.82 3.60 -11.77
CA ALA A 64 4.33 3.26 -10.45
C ALA A 64 4.61 1.77 -10.28
N LEU A 65 3.79 0.91 -10.91
CA LEU A 65 3.91 -0.55 -10.87
C LEU A 65 4.95 -1.12 -11.83
N ASP A 66 5.58 -0.32 -12.69
CA ASP A 66 6.53 -0.84 -13.66
C ASP A 66 7.77 -1.42 -12.96
N GLY A 67 8.07 -2.70 -13.22
CA GLY A 67 9.13 -3.44 -12.55
C GLY A 67 8.90 -3.77 -11.07
N ILE A 68 7.71 -3.50 -10.50
CA ILE A 68 7.39 -3.75 -9.09
C ILE A 68 6.89 -5.18 -8.86
N GLU A 69 7.41 -5.85 -7.84
CA GLU A 69 7.02 -7.21 -7.45
C GLU A 69 5.98 -7.23 -6.32
N ALA A 70 6.10 -6.28 -5.37
CA ALA A 70 5.22 -6.19 -4.21
C ALA A 70 4.75 -4.76 -3.95
N VAL A 71 3.47 -4.61 -3.62
CA VAL A 71 2.85 -3.32 -3.26
C VAL A 71 2.45 -3.33 -1.79
N TYR A 72 2.79 -2.28 -1.06
CA TYR A 72 2.38 -2.04 0.32
C TYR A 72 1.45 -0.83 0.37
N MET A 73 0.30 -1.00 0.99
CA MET A 73 -0.65 0.09 1.25
C MET A 73 -1.17 0.03 2.68
N SER A 74 -1.20 1.18 3.34
CA SER A 74 -1.91 1.39 4.60
C SER A 74 -3.43 1.41 4.35
N GLY A 75 -4.17 0.74 5.24
CA GLY A 75 -5.59 0.45 5.10
C GLY A 75 -6.47 1.53 5.71
N ASP A 76 -6.72 2.60 4.97
CA ASP A 76 -7.73 3.61 5.27
C ASP A 76 -8.89 3.58 4.24
N VAL A 77 -9.71 4.63 4.17
CA VAL A 77 -10.77 4.77 3.15
C VAL A 77 -10.18 5.05 1.76
N ALA A 78 -9.05 5.77 1.68
CA ALA A 78 -8.35 6.04 0.43
C ALA A 78 -7.77 4.77 -0.21
N ALA A 79 -7.42 3.76 0.60
CA ALA A 79 -6.95 2.47 0.13
C ALA A 79 -7.87 1.83 -0.91
N VAL A 80 -9.21 1.95 -0.79
CA VAL A 80 -10.15 1.39 -1.78
C VAL A 80 -10.00 2.07 -3.14
N ARG A 81 -9.90 3.40 -3.16
CA ARG A 81 -9.69 4.16 -4.40
C ARG A 81 -8.36 3.82 -5.05
N ASN A 82 -7.31 3.66 -4.25
CA ASN A 82 -5.99 3.26 -4.72
C ASN A 82 -6.01 1.83 -5.30
N LEU A 83 -6.75 0.92 -4.66
CA LEU A 83 -6.97 -0.43 -5.19
C LEU A 83 -7.71 -0.41 -6.54
N HIS A 84 -8.67 0.49 -6.76
CA HIS A 84 -9.30 0.65 -8.09
C HIS A 84 -8.30 1.09 -9.16
N GLY A 85 -7.49 2.11 -8.88
CA GLY A 85 -6.44 2.58 -9.79
C GLY A 85 -5.45 1.46 -10.15
N MET A 86 -5.05 0.68 -9.15
CA MET A 86 -4.20 -0.50 -9.33
C MET A 86 -4.88 -1.61 -10.13
N THR A 87 -6.15 -1.94 -9.84
CA THR A 87 -6.91 -2.95 -10.59
C THR A 87 -6.99 -2.57 -12.06
N TRP A 88 -7.28 -1.31 -12.35
CA TRP A 88 -7.30 -0.80 -13.71
C TRP A 88 -5.91 -0.92 -14.37
N ALA A 89 -4.85 -0.50 -13.68
CA ALA A 89 -3.49 -0.58 -14.20
C ALA A 89 -3.09 -2.03 -14.55
N LEU A 90 -3.36 -2.98 -13.66
CA LEU A 90 -3.02 -4.39 -13.86
C LEU A 90 -3.85 -5.06 -14.96
N ASN A 91 -5.08 -4.60 -15.20
CA ASN A 91 -5.93 -5.12 -16.27
C ASN A 91 -5.57 -4.58 -17.65
N ASN A 92 -4.93 -3.41 -17.74
CA ASN A 92 -4.64 -2.73 -19.00
C ASN A 92 -3.14 -2.78 -19.38
N PHE A 93 -2.26 -3.13 -18.43
CA PHE A 93 -0.82 -3.20 -18.65
C PHE A 93 -0.26 -4.51 -18.09
N GLU A 94 0.66 -5.13 -18.82
CA GLU A 94 1.42 -6.29 -18.33
C GLU A 94 2.39 -5.83 -17.24
N ARG A 95 2.06 -6.08 -15.97
CA ARG A 95 2.88 -5.70 -14.82
C ARG A 95 3.33 -6.93 -14.02
N PRO A 96 4.57 -6.94 -13.51
CA PRO A 96 5.12 -8.10 -12.79
C PRO A 96 4.66 -8.18 -11.33
N ALA A 97 3.77 -7.29 -10.86
CA ALA A 97 3.30 -7.29 -9.49
C ALA A 97 2.66 -8.64 -9.14
N GLN A 98 3.12 -9.27 -8.06
CA GLN A 98 2.67 -10.60 -7.64
C GLN A 98 1.91 -10.55 -6.32
N ARG A 99 2.16 -9.52 -5.50
CA ARG A 99 1.58 -9.43 -4.16
C ARG A 99 1.18 -8.02 -3.78
N VAL A 100 0.03 -7.91 -3.12
CA VAL A 100 -0.43 -6.69 -2.44
C VAL A 100 -0.53 -6.98 -0.95
N VAL A 101 0.16 -6.16 -0.15
CA VAL A 101 0.11 -6.21 1.31
C VAL A 101 -0.69 -5.02 1.81
N LEU A 102 -1.82 -5.32 2.44
CA LEU A 102 -2.70 -4.32 3.04
C LEU A 102 -2.52 -4.34 4.55
N THR A 103 -2.01 -3.24 5.11
CA THR A 103 -1.80 -3.10 6.55
C THR A 103 -2.92 -2.26 7.14
N ASN A 104 -3.84 -2.86 7.90
CA ASN A 104 -4.86 -2.11 8.63
C ASN A 104 -4.52 -2.08 10.12
N THR A 105 -4.48 -0.89 10.70
CA THR A 105 -4.46 -0.70 12.16
C THR A 105 -5.89 -0.43 12.57
N ALA A 106 -6.53 -1.39 13.24
CA ALA A 106 -7.89 -1.22 13.73
C ALA A 106 -7.92 0.01 14.66
N ILE A 107 -8.62 1.06 14.25
CA ILE A 107 -8.92 2.18 15.13
C ILE A 107 -9.92 1.64 16.15
N THR A 108 -9.46 1.45 17.37
CA THR A 108 -10.31 1.23 18.53
C THR A 108 -11.09 2.51 18.80
N ASP A 109 -12.28 2.67 18.21
CA ASP A 109 -13.51 2.93 18.95
C ASP A 109 -14.69 3.13 17.98
N THR A 110 -15.70 2.27 18.12
CA THR A 110 -17.06 2.36 17.58
C THR A 110 -17.23 2.43 16.05
N THR A 111 -18.18 1.62 15.56
CA THR A 111 -18.59 1.41 14.16
C THR A 111 -17.61 0.60 13.31
N VAL A 112 -17.93 -0.69 13.19
CA VAL A 112 -17.64 -1.48 11.99
C VAL A 112 -18.16 -0.67 10.81
N THR A 113 -17.29 0.09 10.13
CA THR A 113 -17.67 0.75 8.88
C THR A 113 -18.11 -0.37 7.95
N PRO A 114 -19.39 -0.40 7.52
CA PRO A 114 -19.86 -1.44 6.64
C PRO A 114 -18.93 -1.48 5.43
N LEU A 115 -18.42 -2.67 5.13
CA LEU A 115 -17.76 -2.94 3.86
C LEU A 115 -18.76 -2.60 2.76
N LYS A 116 -18.66 -1.39 2.18
CA LYS A 116 -19.47 -1.00 1.02
C LYS A 116 -19.18 -2.04 -0.07
N MET A 117 -20.24 -2.54 -0.73
CA MET A 117 -20.20 -3.59 -1.77
C MET A 117 -19.07 -3.41 -2.80
N ASP A 118 -18.70 -2.16 -3.08
CA ASP A 118 -17.59 -1.79 -3.98
C ASP A 118 -16.24 -2.42 -3.58
N ARG A 119 -15.93 -2.49 -2.28
CA ARG A 119 -14.65 -3.02 -1.80
C ARG A 119 -14.53 -4.53 -2.02
N MET A 120 -15.63 -5.27 -1.92
CA MET A 120 -15.63 -6.72 -2.22
C MET A 120 -15.47 -6.99 -3.72
N ALA A 121 -16.09 -6.16 -4.58
CA ALA A 121 -15.93 -6.25 -6.02
C ALA A 121 -14.48 -5.99 -6.46
N VAL A 122 -13.82 -5.00 -5.84
CA VAL A 122 -12.40 -4.69 -6.09
C VAL A 122 -11.48 -5.83 -5.63
N LEU A 123 -11.71 -6.37 -4.44
CA LEU A 123 -10.92 -7.51 -3.94
C LEU A 123 -11.12 -8.75 -4.82
N ALA A 124 -12.34 -9.01 -5.30
CA ALA A 124 -12.62 -10.10 -6.22
C ALA A 124 -11.96 -9.89 -7.60
N ALA A 125 -12.02 -8.66 -8.14
CA ALA A 125 -11.36 -8.32 -9.40
C ALA A 125 -9.83 -8.50 -9.30
N LEU A 126 -9.24 -8.10 -8.18
CA LEU A 126 -7.81 -8.28 -7.96
C LEU A 126 -7.39 -9.75 -7.72
N GLN A 127 -8.24 -10.55 -7.09
CA GLN A 127 -8.03 -12.01 -7.01
C GLN A 127 -8.03 -12.66 -8.40
N ALA A 128 -8.91 -12.20 -9.31
CA ALA A 128 -8.93 -12.67 -10.69
C ALA A 128 -7.63 -12.33 -11.45
N SER A 129 -6.94 -11.25 -11.07
CA SER A 129 -5.62 -10.87 -11.58
C SER A 129 -4.45 -11.70 -11.02
N ARG A 130 -4.72 -12.81 -10.31
CA ARG A 130 -3.72 -13.74 -9.73
C ARG A 130 -2.73 -13.11 -8.74
N LEU A 131 -3.06 -11.96 -8.18
CA LEU A 131 -2.27 -11.33 -7.12
C LEU A 131 -2.50 -12.04 -5.78
N ALA A 132 -1.42 -12.32 -5.05
CA ALA A 132 -1.51 -12.76 -3.66
C ALA A 132 -1.86 -11.57 -2.75
N PHE A 133 -2.94 -11.70 -1.96
CA PHE A 133 -3.33 -10.70 -0.97
C PHE A 133 -2.87 -11.12 0.42
N VAL A 134 -2.09 -10.27 1.09
CA VAL A 134 -1.75 -10.46 2.50
C VAL A 134 -2.37 -9.32 3.29
N PHE A 135 -3.36 -9.66 4.11
CA PHE A 135 -3.97 -8.72 5.05
C PHE A 135 -3.27 -8.83 6.40
N VAL A 136 -2.63 -7.75 6.84
CA VAL A 136 -1.97 -7.68 8.15
C VAL A 136 -2.79 -6.76 9.04
N GLN A 137 -3.54 -7.34 9.98
CA GLN A 137 -4.22 -6.57 11.02
C GLN A 137 -3.26 -6.37 12.18
N GLN A 138 -2.84 -5.13 12.42
CA GLN A 138 -2.10 -4.78 13.63
C GLN A 138 -3.11 -4.44 14.73
N ILE A 139 -3.19 -5.30 15.75
CA ILE A 139 -3.95 -5.04 16.97
C ILE A 139 -3.06 -4.17 17.88
N PRO A 140 -3.51 -3.00 18.34
CA PRO A 140 -2.74 -2.20 19.29
C PRO A 140 -2.42 -3.02 20.55
N ALA A 141 -1.18 -2.99 21.05
CA ALA A 141 -0.74 -3.76 22.22
C ALA A 141 -1.58 -3.53 23.51
N ARG A 142 -2.34 -2.43 23.58
CA ARG A 142 -3.28 -2.15 24.68
C ARG A 142 -4.51 -3.09 24.68
N LEU A 143 -4.91 -3.62 23.52
CA LEU A 143 -6.01 -4.57 23.39
C LEU A 143 -5.60 -6.02 23.66
N GLU A 144 -4.35 -6.39 23.35
CA GLU A 144 -3.80 -7.72 23.65
C GLU A 144 -3.99 -8.10 25.13
N LYS A 145 -3.76 -7.15 26.04
CA LYS A 145 -3.95 -7.32 27.49
C LYS A 145 -5.41 -7.50 27.94
N ARG A 146 -6.40 -7.29 27.08
CA ARG A 146 -7.83 -7.45 27.41
C ARG A 146 -8.43 -8.75 26.86
N LEU A 147 -7.71 -9.44 25.99
CA LEU A 147 -8.19 -10.65 25.30
C LEU A 147 -7.63 -11.95 25.90
N PHE A 148 -6.69 -11.86 26.85
CA PHE A 148 -6.06 -12.98 27.53
C PHE A 148 -6.16 -12.82 29.06
#